data_AF-A0A2U2RZH7-F1
#
_entry.id   AF-A0A2U2RZH7-F1
#
_cell.length_a   1.000
_cell.length_b   1.000
_cell.length_c   1.000
_cell.angle_alpha   90.00
_cell.angle_beta   90.00
_cell.angle_gamma   90.00
#
_symmetry.space_group_name_H-M   'P 1'
#
loop_
_entity.id
_entity.type
_entity.pdbx_description
1 polymer ?
#
loop_
_entity_poly.entity_id
_entity_poly.type
_entity_poly.pdbx_seq_one_letter_code
_entity_poly.pdbx_strand_id
1 'polypeptide(L)'
;MKTKRDFWRLIGLSYLLIFSGIILLYIIEENTPFEIYLLIGVIILEVSGLITIVKALKIFRSLEDKSVYPKQFDFLNRIAVKLHSDRKKSNIVVGTAIIFGVLIGILGALYKEGLLL
;
A
#
# COMPACT_ATOMS: atom_id res chain seq x y z
N MET A 1 3.08 13.45 21.39
CA MET A 1 2.23 13.84 20.24
C MET A 1 2.84 13.26 18.97
N LYS A 2 2.07 12.62 18.09
CA LYS A 2 2.62 12.12 16.81
C LYS A 2 2.68 13.27 15.79
N THR A 3 3.66 13.24 14.90
CA THR A 3 3.96 14.37 14.02
C THR A 3 3.71 14.06 12.54
N LYS A 4 3.64 15.11 11.70
CA LYS A 4 3.62 14.96 10.23
C LYS A 4 4.85 14.18 9.72
N ARG A 5 6.00 14.33 10.38
CA ARG A 5 7.23 13.57 10.07
C ARG A 5 7.04 12.07 10.31
N ASP A 6 6.34 11.68 11.38
CA ASP A 6 6.06 10.27 11.66
C ASP A 6 5.11 9.65 10.64
N PHE A 7 4.12 10.43 10.19
CA PHE A 7 3.26 10.05 9.06
C PHE A 7 4.10 9.77 7.80
N TRP A 8 4.92 10.72 7.38
CA TRP A 8 5.75 10.57 6.18
C TRP A 8 6.79 9.45 6.28
N ARG A 9 7.35 9.21 7.48
CA ARG A 9 8.23 8.06 7.73
C ARG A 9 7.53 6.73 7.50
N LEU A 10 6.29 6.58 7.99
CA LEU A 10 5.52 5.35 7.78
C LEU A 10 5.07 5.19 6.33
N ILE A 11 4.71 6.27 5.65
CA ILE A 11 4.40 6.24 4.22
C ILE A 11 5.65 5.83 3.42
N GLY A 12 6.80 6.45 3.67
CA GLY A 12 8.06 6.09 3.04
C GLY A 12 8.46 4.64 3.28
N LEU A 13 8.34 4.15 4.52
CA LEU A 13 8.57 2.75 4.86
C LEU A 13 7.62 1.81 4.12
N SER A 14 6.34 2.16 4.01
CA SER A 14 5.37 1.37 3.25
C SER A 14 5.78 1.23 1.80
N TYR A 15 6.16 2.33 1.15
CA TYR A 15 6.63 2.30 -0.23
C TYR A 15 7.88 1.45 -0.38
N LEU A 16 8.85 1.57 0.53
CA LEU A 16 10.05 0.74 0.50
C LEU A 16 9.71 -0.76 0.59
N LEU A 17 8.80 -1.14 1.49
CA LEU A 17 8.40 -2.54 1.67
C LEU A 17 7.70 -3.10 0.42
N ILE A 18 6.68 -2.40 -0.08
CA ILE A 18 5.92 -2.81 -1.28
C ILE A 18 6.84 -2.87 -2.50
N PHE A 19 7.67 -1.84 -2.71
CA PHE A 19 8.56 -1.81 -3.87
C PHE A 19 9.62 -2.92 -3.80
N SER A 20 10.09 -3.26 -2.60
CA SER A 20 11.01 -4.39 -2.41
C SER A 20 10.33 -5.73 -2.71
N GLY A 21 9.05 -5.91 -2.35
CA GLY A 21 8.25 -7.08 -2.70
C GLY A 21 8.10 -7.24 -4.21
N ILE A 22 7.78 -6.15 -4.91
CA ILE A 22 7.69 -6.13 -6.38
C ILE A 22 9.04 -6.44 -7.04
N ILE A 23 10.14 -5.88 -6.54
CA ILE A 23 11.50 -6.20 -7.06
C ILE A 23 11.79 -7.68 -6.88
N LEU A 24 11.49 -8.25 -5.70
CA LEU A 24 11.67 -9.68 -5.46
C LEU A 24 10.92 -10.52 -6.48
N LEU A 25 9.66 -10.19 -6.78
CA LEU A 25 8.89 -10.89 -7.83
C LEU A 25 9.58 -10.87 -9.20
N TYR A 26 10.32 -9.82 -9.52
CA TYR A 26 11.04 -9.70 -10.79
C TYR A 26 12.32 -10.54 -10.87
N ILE A 27 12.91 -10.90 -9.73
CA ILE A 27 14.17 -11.64 -9.66
C ILE A 27 13.99 -13.09 -9.21
N ILE A 28 12.76 -13.50 -8.87
CA ILE A 28 12.46 -14.90 -8.56
C ILE A 28 12.64 -15.74 -9.82
N GLU A 29 13.51 -16.74 -9.72
CA GLU A 29 13.66 -17.77 -10.73
C GLU A 29 12.59 -18.86 -10.53
N GLU A 30 11.76 -19.04 -11.55
CA GLU A 30 10.72 -20.07 -11.60
C GLU A 30 11.35 -21.48 -11.56
N ASN A 31 10.71 -22.42 -10.85
CA ASN A 31 11.10 -23.83 -10.71
C ASN A 31 12.38 -24.08 -9.89
N THR A 32 12.75 -23.14 -9.01
CA THR A 32 13.84 -23.35 -8.05
C THR A 32 13.30 -23.75 -6.68
N PRO A 33 14.03 -24.56 -5.88
CA PRO A 33 13.61 -24.90 -4.52
C PRO A 33 13.49 -23.67 -3.60
N PHE A 34 14.07 -22.53 -4.01
CA PHE A 34 14.00 -21.26 -3.28
C PHE A 34 12.78 -20.41 -3.63
N GLU A 35 12.07 -20.71 -4.73
CA GLU A 35 10.93 -19.94 -5.22
C GLU A 35 9.87 -19.72 -4.13
N ILE A 36 9.45 -20.79 -3.44
CA ILE A 36 8.43 -20.73 -2.39
C ILE A 36 8.85 -19.81 -1.24
N TYR A 37 10.12 -19.88 -0.83
CA TYR A 37 10.63 -19.03 0.25
C TYR A 37 10.66 -17.56 -0.15
N LEU A 38 11.03 -17.27 -1.39
CA LEU A 38 11.03 -15.90 -1.92
C LEU A 38 9.59 -15.37 -2.07
N LEU A 39 8.65 -16.18 -2.54
CA LEU A 39 7.23 -15.84 -2.62
C LEU A 39 6.62 -15.55 -1.24
N ILE A 40 6.95 -16.36 -0.21
CA ILE A 40 6.56 -16.07 1.17
C ILE A 40 7.18 -14.75 1.63
N GLY A 41 8.45 -14.49 1.29
CA GLY A 41 9.12 -13.22 1.56
C GLY A 41 8.39 -12.02 0.96
N VAL A 42 7.96 -12.13 -0.30
CA VAL A 42 7.12 -11.12 -0.97
C VAL A 42 5.83 -10.88 -0.19
N ILE A 43 5.10 -11.94 0.18
CA ILE A 43 3.85 -11.82 0.94
C ILE A 43 4.10 -11.06 2.26
N ILE A 44 5.18 -11.40 2.98
CA ILE A 44 5.53 -10.73 4.24
C ILE A 44 5.82 -9.24 4.02
N LEU A 45 6.55 -8.88 2.98
CA LEU A 45 6.85 -7.48 2.64
C LEU A 45 5.59 -6.70 2.30
N GLU A 46 4.73 -7.23 1.42
CA GLU A 46 3.49 -6.59 1.00
C GLU A 46 2.53 -6.39 2.18
N VAL A 47 2.31 -7.43 2.98
CA VAL A 47 1.46 -7.35 4.18
C VAL A 47 2.02 -6.36 5.19
N SER A 48 3.35 -6.35 5.40
CA SER A 48 4.01 -5.37 6.27
C SER A 48 3.82 -3.95 5.75
N GLY A 49 3.94 -3.76 4.43
CA GLY A 49 3.62 -2.50 3.74
C GLY A 49 2.21 -2.02 4.05
N LEU A 50 1.20 -2.87 3.84
CA LEU A 50 -0.19 -2.55 4.15
C LEU A 50 -0.40 -2.20 5.63
N ILE A 51 0.21 -2.93 6.56
CA ILE A 51 0.15 -2.64 8.00
C ILE A 51 0.72 -1.25 8.29
N THR A 52 1.84 -0.88 7.65
CA THR A 52 2.44 0.45 7.81
C THR A 52 1.55 1.57 7.26
N ILE A 53 0.81 1.36 6.16
CA ILE A 53 -0.22 2.29 5.67
C ILE A 53 -1.32 2.48 6.71
N VAL A 54 -1.85 1.39 7.27
CA VAL A 54 -2.89 1.47 8.30
C VAL A 54 -2.40 2.25 9.53
N LYS A 55 -1.14 2.03 9.94
CA LYS A 55 -0.51 2.80 11.02
C LYS A 55 -0.36 4.28 10.62
N ALA A 56 0.06 4.59 9.41
CA ALA A 56 0.17 5.97 8.90
C ALA A 56 -1.18 6.69 8.92
N LEU A 57 -2.25 6.01 8.49
CA LEU A 57 -3.62 6.55 8.53
C LEU A 57 -4.09 6.84 9.96
N LYS A 58 -3.74 6.00 10.94
CA LYS A 58 -4.00 6.30 12.37
C LYS A 58 -3.26 7.58 12.80
N ILE A 59 -2.01 7.77 12.38
CA ILE A 59 -1.26 9.01 12.67
C ILE A 59 -1.96 10.20 12.03
N PHE A 60 -2.27 10.12 10.73
CA PHE A 60 -2.95 11.19 9.99
C PHE A 60 -4.23 11.64 10.70
N ARG A 61 -5.06 10.70 11.17
CA ARG A 61 -6.29 11.01 11.92
C ARG A 61 -6.04 11.63 13.30
N SER A 62 -4.89 11.39 13.92
CA SER A 62 -4.51 12.02 15.19
C SER A 62 -3.89 13.42 15.07
N LEU A 63 -3.48 13.86 13.88
CA LEU A 63 -2.90 15.19 13.69
C LEU A 63 -3.96 16.29 13.86
N GLU A 64 -3.64 17.36 14.58
CA GLU A 64 -4.52 18.55 14.66
C GLU A 64 -4.64 19.23 13.29
N ASP A 65 -3.51 19.47 12.64
CA ASP A 65 -3.43 20.01 11.29
C ASP A 65 -3.23 18.88 10.26
N LYS A 66 -4.23 18.70 9.40
CA LYS A 66 -4.26 17.67 8.35
C LYS A 66 -3.46 18.03 7.09
N SER A 67 -2.82 19.20 7.03
CA SER A 67 -2.00 19.60 5.89
C SER A 67 -0.66 18.84 5.88
N VAL A 68 -0.67 17.60 5.39
CA VAL A 68 0.53 16.77 5.28
C VAL A 68 1.33 17.05 4.01
N TYR A 69 0.70 17.61 2.97
CA TYR A 69 1.33 18.02 1.72
C TYR A 69 1.66 19.53 1.71
N PRO A 70 2.69 19.96 0.95
CA PRO A 70 3.00 21.37 0.74
C PRO A 70 1.80 22.16 0.19
N LYS A 71 1.73 23.46 0.46
CA LYS A 71 0.60 24.34 0.03
C LYS A 71 0.35 24.32 -1.49
N GLN A 72 1.40 24.11 -2.28
CA GLN A 72 1.31 23.97 -3.74
C GLN A 72 0.42 22.79 -4.16
N PHE A 73 0.28 21.78 -3.29
CA PHE A 73 -0.54 20.59 -3.48
C PHE A 73 -1.74 20.55 -2.52
N ASP A 74 -2.36 21.70 -2.22
CA ASP A 74 -3.50 21.77 -1.29
C ASP A 74 -4.67 20.88 -1.70
N PHE A 75 -4.83 20.61 -3.00
CA PHE A 75 -5.84 19.65 -3.49
C PHE A 75 -5.61 18.24 -2.92
N LEU A 76 -4.36 17.79 -2.76
CA LEU A 76 -4.04 16.50 -2.14
C LEU A 76 -4.42 16.48 -0.66
N ASN A 77 -4.20 17.59 0.05
CA ASN A 77 -4.66 17.74 1.43
C ASN A 77 -6.19 17.63 1.51
N ARG A 78 -6.94 18.29 0.61
CA ARG A 78 -8.41 18.20 0.57
C ARG A 78 -8.90 16.79 0.30
N ILE A 79 -8.30 16.09 -0.66
CA ILE A 79 -8.61 14.69 -0.97
C ILE A 79 -8.31 13.80 0.23
N ALA A 80 -7.13 13.96 0.84
CA ALA A 80 -6.73 13.18 2.00
C ALA A 80 -7.68 13.36 3.19
N VAL A 81 -8.09 14.60 3.47
CA VAL A 81 -9.08 14.89 4.52
C VAL A 81 -10.44 14.26 4.18
N LYS A 82 -10.91 14.41 2.94
CA LYS A 82 -12.22 13.91 2.52
C LYS A 82 -12.30 12.38 2.59
N LEU A 83 -11.25 11.68 2.18
CA LEU A 83 -11.23 10.22 2.08
C LEU A 83 -10.77 9.53 3.37
N HIS A 84 -9.83 10.14 4.12
CA HIS A 84 -9.09 9.45 5.17
C HIS A 84 -9.27 10.00 6.59
N SER A 85 -9.95 11.15 6.77
CA SER A 85 -10.18 11.71 8.12
C SER A 85 -11.11 10.83 8.97
N ASP A 86 -12.15 10.26 8.35
CA ASP A 86 -13.07 9.32 9.01
C ASP A 86 -12.53 7.89 8.92
N ARG A 87 -12.51 7.17 10.05
CA ARG A 87 -12.07 5.78 10.13
C ARG A 87 -12.90 4.85 9.24
N LYS A 88 -14.23 5.00 9.20
CA LYS A 88 -15.12 4.14 8.42
C LYS A 88 -14.89 4.35 6.93
N LYS A 89 -14.90 5.61 6.47
CA LYS A 89 -14.63 5.95 5.06
C LYS A 89 -13.25 5.51 4.63
N SER A 90 -12.24 5.77 5.45
CA SER A 90 -10.87 5.37 5.15
C SER A 90 -10.71 3.85 5.06
N ASN A 91 -11.39 3.08 5.91
CA ASN A 91 -11.36 1.62 5.84
C ASN A 91 -12.03 1.11 4.57
N ILE A 92 -13.14 1.74 4.14
CA ILE A 92 -13.78 1.44 2.85
C ILE A 92 -12.80 1.71 1.71
N VAL A 93 -12.17 2.90 1.66
CA VAL A 93 -11.22 3.25 0.59
C VAL A 93 -10.05 2.26 0.52
N VAL A 94 -9.46 1.91 1.66
CA VAL A 94 -8.37 0.91 1.72
C VAL A 94 -8.86 -0.47 1.29
N GLY A 95 -10.02 -0.91 1.79
CA GLY A 95 -10.61 -2.19 1.41
C GLY A 95 -10.92 -2.27 -0.08
N THR A 96 -11.51 -1.23 -0.65
CA THR A 96 -11.76 -1.11 -2.09
C THR A 96 -10.45 -1.19 -2.88
N ALA A 97 -9.40 -0.46 -2.48
CA ALA A 97 -8.11 -0.52 -3.16
C ALA A 97 -7.50 -1.94 -3.14
N ILE A 98 -7.59 -2.65 -2.01
CA ILE A 98 -7.12 -4.04 -1.90
C ILE A 98 -7.92 -4.96 -2.84
N ILE A 99 -9.25 -4.85 -2.84
CA ILE A 99 -10.12 -5.68 -3.70
C ILE A 99 -9.79 -5.44 -5.18
N PHE A 100 -9.64 -4.17 -5.58
CA PHE A 100 -9.25 -3.83 -6.96
C PHE A 100 -7.85 -4.37 -7.30
N GLY A 101 -6.89 -4.26 -6.38
CA GLY A 101 -5.54 -4.81 -6.58
C GLY A 101 -5.57 -6.33 -6.80
N VAL A 102 -6.34 -7.07 -5.97
CA VAL A 102 -6.52 -8.51 -6.12
C VAL A 102 -7.19 -8.87 -7.45
N LEU A 103 -8.25 -8.15 -7.83
CA LEU A 103 -8.92 -8.35 -9.13
C LEU A 103 -7.97 -8.16 -10.30
N ILE A 104 -7.18 -7.08 -10.29
CA ILE A 104 -6.18 -6.81 -11.33
C ILE A 104 -5.14 -7.93 -11.38
N GLY A 105 -4.66 -8.39 -10.22
CA GLY A 105 -3.72 -9.51 -10.13
C GLY A 105 -4.28 -10.81 -10.72
N ILE A 106 -5.53 -11.16 -10.40
CA ILE A 106 -6.21 -12.34 -10.96
C ILE A 106 -6.37 -12.20 -12.47
N LEU A 107 -6.83 -11.05 -12.96
CA LEU A 107 -6.97 -10.82 -14.40
C LEU A 107 -5.63 -10.92 -15.13
N GLY A 108 -4.56 -10.37 -14.56
CA GLY A 108 -3.21 -10.49 -15.11
C GLY A 108 -2.71 -11.93 -15.17
N ALA A 109 -2.97 -12.72 -14.12
CA ALA A 109 -2.62 -14.14 -14.09
C ALA A 109 -3.39 -14.95 -15.15
N LEU A 110 -4.71 -14.76 -15.22
CA LEU A 110 -5.57 -15.42 -16.22
C LEU A 110 -5.18 -15.05 -17.66
N TYR A 111 -4.74 -13.81 -17.89
CA TYR A 111 -4.21 -13.38 -19.18
C TYR A 111 -2.88 -14.08 -19.51
N LYS A 112 -1.94 -14.20 -18.55
CA LYS A 112 -0.68 -14.94 -18.73
C LYS A 112 -0.93 -16.43 -19.06
N GLU A 113 -1.96 -17.02 -18.48
CA GLU A 113 -2.33 -18.43 -18.70
C GLU A 113 -3.16 -18.67 -19.98
N GLY A 114 -3.52 -17.62 -20.73
CA GLY A 114 -4.29 -17.73 -21.97
C GLY A 114 -5.78 -18.08 -21.75
N LEU A 115 -6.29 -17.90 -20.54
CA LEU A 115 -7.69 -18.14 -20.17
C LEU A 115 -8.59 -16.92 -20.43
N LEU A 116 -8.00 -15.75 -20.66
CA LEU A 116 -8.67 -14.54 -21.14
C LEU A 116 -8.21 -14.29 -22.59
N LEU A 117 -9.18 -14.22 -23.51
CA LEU A 117 -9.01 -13.88 -24.92
C LEU A 117 -8.40 -12.49 -25.12
#